data_AF-A0A089MGP2-F1
#
_entry.id   AF-A0A089MGP2-F1
#
_cell.length_a   1.000
_cell.length_b   1.000
_cell.length_c   1.000
_cell.angle_alpha   90.00
_cell.angle_beta   90.00
_cell.angle_gamma   90.00
#
_symmetry.space_group_name_H-M   'P 1'
#
loop_
_entity.id
_entity.type
_entity.pdbx_description
1 polymer ?
#
loop_
_entity_poly.entity_id
_entity_poly.type
_entity_poly.pdbx_seq_one_letter_code
_entity_poly.pdbx_strand_id
1 'polypeptide(L)'
;MGYGYTAPGDPAFENKMRGEIIAAARSMNAGGTDFSTFKNSRCNPRYWNRTAGGGFELRAGVSPSAAINDIFVNGQLYAFECAMAMVMILYRATISMIGESAFDRYFTDLYLWDWNYDSNLKMITTFNRAELQPGDVVYFKNPDHDPDKPEWQGENAIMLSNDSFYGHGLGIKSASEMITSLNRERVPGSRTSAYLADEGLHPDFAYIATLTTRSGLPLSGKRGASTAIYSRIGVKSYIIR
;
A
#
# COMPACT_ATOMS: atom_id res chain seq x y z
N MET A 1 -5.56 -21.00 -26.67
CA MET A 1 -5.62 -20.42 -25.31
C MET A 1 -4.56 -21.10 -24.48
N GLY A 2 -3.43 -20.44 -24.25
CA GLY A 2 -2.37 -20.98 -23.41
C GLY A 2 -2.65 -20.59 -21.96
N TYR A 3 -3.00 -21.57 -21.12
CA TYR A 3 -2.89 -21.42 -19.68
C TYR A 3 -1.39 -21.30 -19.37
N GLY A 4 -0.93 -20.09 -19.10
CA GLY A 4 0.41 -19.85 -18.62
C GLY A 4 0.57 -20.59 -17.31
N TYR A 5 1.32 -21.68 -17.33
CA TYR A 5 1.77 -22.38 -16.14
C TYR A 5 2.67 -21.41 -15.37
N THR A 6 2.11 -20.68 -14.40
CA THR A 6 2.92 -19.96 -13.42
C THR A 6 3.59 -21.04 -12.58
N ALA A 7 4.92 -21.12 -12.63
CA ALA A 7 5.65 -22.02 -11.73
C ALA A 7 5.22 -21.73 -10.29
N PRO A 8 5.12 -22.75 -9.41
CA PRO A 8 4.88 -22.51 -8.00
C PRO A 8 5.89 -21.47 -7.49
N GLY A 9 5.41 -20.45 -6.78
CA GLY A 9 6.28 -19.44 -6.19
C GLY A 9 7.30 -20.08 -5.25
N ASP A 10 8.52 -19.52 -5.21
CA ASP A 10 9.54 -19.95 -4.26
C ASP A 10 9.10 -19.54 -2.83
N PRO A 11 8.80 -20.51 -1.92
CA PRO A 11 8.37 -20.19 -0.57
C PRO A 11 9.40 -19.38 0.22
N ALA A 12 10.69 -19.51 -0.10
CA ALA A 12 11.73 -18.71 0.55
C ALA A 12 11.64 -17.23 0.10
N PHE A 13 11.32 -16.99 -1.17
CA PHE A 13 11.11 -15.64 -1.69
C PHE A 13 9.89 -14.98 -1.05
N GLU A 14 8.76 -15.69 -0.98
CA GLU A 14 7.54 -15.19 -0.33
C GLU A 14 7.79 -14.85 1.15
N ASN A 15 8.35 -15.79 1.91
CA ASN A 15 8.64 -15.57 3.34
C ASN A 15 9.56 -14.36 3.56
N LYS A 16 10.58 -14.19 2.71
CA LYS A 16 11.48 -13.04 2.78
C LYS A 16 10.74 -11.74 2.43
N MET A 17 9.94 -11.73 1.37
CA MET A 17 9.20 -10.53 0.96
C MET A 17 8.17 -10.10 2.00
N ARG A 18 7.45 -11.04 2.63
CA ARG A 18 6.57 -10.76 3.77
C ARG A 18 7.34 -10.10 4.92
N GLY A 19 8.54 -10.61 5.22
CA GLY A 19 9.46 -9.99 6.18
C GLY A 19 9.83 -8.54 5.82
N GLU A 20 10.13 -8.27 4.55
CA GLU A 20 10.44 -6.91 4.06
C GLU A 20 9.22 -5.96 4.13
N ILE A 21 8.01 -6.45 3.87
CA ILE A 21 6.77 -5.65 4.03
C ILE A 21 6.60 -5.24 5.50
N ILE A 22 6.77 -6.19 6.43
CA ILE A 22 6.69 -5.92 7.87
C ILE A 22 7.79 -4.94 8.30
N ALA A 23 9.01 -5.11 7.80
CA ALA A 23 10.13 -4.21 8.10
C ALA A 23 9.87 -2.79 7.58
N ALA A 24 9.35 -2.65 6.35
CA ALA A 24 8.97 -1.38 5.78
C ALA A 24 7.85 -0.69 6.58
N ALA A 25 6.82 -1.42 7.01
CA ALA A 25 5.76 -0.88 7.87
C ALA A 25 6.30 -0.34 9.21
N ARG A 26 7.20 -1.10 9.85
CA ARG A 26 7.88 -0.65 11.09
C ARG A 26 8.76 0.57 10.84
N SER A 27 9.47 0.60 9.71
CA SER A 27 10.29 1.75 9.31
C SER A 27 9.45 2.99 9.07
N MET A 28 8.29 2.88 8.42
CA MET A 28 7.38 4.01 8.21
C MET A 28 6.82 4.53 9.53
N ASN A 29 6.41 3.62 10.44
CA ASN A 29 5.95 3.99 11.78
C ASN A 29 7.00 4.80 12.57
N ALA A 30 8.29 4.46 12.42
CA ALA A 30 9.39 5.15 13.09
C ALA A 30 9.91 6.38 12.32
N GLY A 31 9.68 6.43 11.00
CA GLY A 31 10.34 7.37 10.07
C GLY A 31 9.77 8.78 10.05
N GLY A 32 8.76 9.08 10.87
CA GLY A 32 8.23 10.45 11.04
C GLY A 32 7.33 10.95 9.92
N THR A 33 6.73 10.05 9.12
CA THR A 33 5.65 10.40 8.18
C THR A 33 4.36 10.68 8.94
N ASP A 34 3.65 11.74 8.57
CA ASP A 34 2.37 12.12 9.20
C ASP A 34 1.17 11.63 8.40
N PHE A 35 0.07 11.29 9.07
CA PHE A 35 -1.21 11.14 8.40
C PHE A 35 -1.72 12.51 7.92
N SER A 36 -2.27 12.57 6.71
CA SER A 36 -2.96 13.75 6.20
C SER A 36 -3.94 13.38 5.10
N THR A 37 -5.04 14.13 5.02
CA THR A 37 -5.99 14.00 3.92
C THR A 37 -5.38 14.45 2.60
N PHE A 38 -5.94 14.01 1.47
CA PHE A 38 -5.48 14.44 0.14
C PHE A 38 -5.35 15.97 0.02
N LYS A 39 -6.31 16.72 0.57
CA LYS A 39 -6.32 18.19 0.52
C LYS A 39 -5.08 18.80 1.17
N ASN A 40 -4.58 18.19 2.24
CA ASN A 40 -3.47 18.70 3.05
C ASN A 40 -2.19 17.86 2.91
N SER A 41 -2.15 16.94 1.93
CA SER A 41 -1.00 16.07 1.74
C SER A 41 0.26 16.86 1.41
N ARG A 42 1.43 16.26 1.64
CA ARG A 42 2.73 16.89 1.45
C ARG A 42 3.76 15.85 1.06
N CYS A 43 4.68 16.24 0.18
CA CYS A 43 5.79 15.40 -0.26
C CYS A 43 7.05 16.23 -0.47
N ASN A 44 8.21 15.56 -0.48
CA ASN A 44 9.47 16.22 -0.80
C ASN A 44 9.49 16.68 -2.28
N PRO A 45 9.55 17.99 -2.57
CA PRO A 45 9.48 18.51 -3.93
C PRO A 45 10.72 18.17 -4.78
N ARG A 46 11.78 17.64 -4.16
CA ARG A 46 12.94 17.11 -4.88
C ARG A 46 12.58 15.91 -5.74
N TYR A 47 11.65 15.07 -5.29
CA TYR A 47 11.31 13.80 -5.92
C TYR A 47 9.91 13.79 -6.55
N TRP A 48 8.98 14.53 -5.94
CA TRP A 48 7.56 14.44 -6.25
C TRP A 48 6.95 15.81 -6.60
N ASN A 49 6.06 15.84 -7.58
CA ASN A 49 5.11 16.92 -7.80
C ASN A 49 3.82 16.57 -7.06
N ARG A 50 3.39 17.42 -6.12
CA ARG A 50 2.07 17.27 -5.51
C ARG A 50 1.00 17.77 -6.48
N THR A 51 0.07 16.92 -6.86
CA THR A 51 -1.04 17.28 -7.75
C THR A 51 -2.13 18.06 -7.00
N ALA A 52 -3.02 18.73 -7.75
CA ALA A 52 -4.16 19.43 -7.16
C ALA A 52 -5.09 18.48 -6.36
N GLY A 53 -5.18 17.22 -6.77
CA GLY A 53 -5.93 16.16 -6.08
C GLY A 53 -5.20 15.56 -4.87
N GLY A 54 -4.02 16.08 -4.50
CA GLY A 54 -3.28 15.61 -3.33
C GLY A 54 -2.39 14.39 -3.56
N GLY A 55 -2.33 13.86 -4.77
CA GLY A 55 -1.43 12.75 -5.12
C GLY A 55 0.00 13.21 -5.36
N PHE A 56 0.93 12.27 -5.36
CA PHE A 56 2.35 12.52 -5.62
C PHE A 56 2.75 11.91 -6.96
N GLU A 57 2.99 12.76 -7.93
CA GLU A 57 3.50 12.39 -9.25
C GLU A 57 5.02 12.43 -9.24
N LEU A 58 5.67 11.34 -9.65
CA LEU A 58 7.12 11.26 -9.73
C LEU A 58 7.65 12.31 -10.72
N ARG A 59 8.67 13.07 -10.34
CA ARG A 59 9.27 14.06 -11.23
C ARG A 59 10.02 13.39 -12.38
N ALA A 60 9.93 14.00 -13.56
CA ALA A 60 10.67 13.55 -14.73
C ALA A 60 12.18 13.47 -14.45
N GLY A 61 12.78 12.33 -14.82
CA GLY A 61 14.22 12.07 -14.65
C GLY A 61 14.66 11.65 -13.24
N VAL A 62 13.73 11.55 -12.29
CA VAL A 62 14.03 11.04 -10.93
C VAL A 62 13.94 9.51 -10.92
N SER A 63 14.88 8.85 -10.23
CA SER A 63 14.85 7.40 -9.99
C SER A 63 13.64 7.04 -9.10
N PRO A 64 12.76 6.12 -9.55
CA PRO A 64 11.61 5.65 -8.76
C PRO A 64 12.01 5.10 -7.39
N SER A 65 13.03 4.25 -7.33
CA SER A 65 13.52 3.68 -6.07
C SER A 65 14.09 4.75 -5.15
N ALA A 66 14.85 5.72 -5.66
CA ALA A 66 15.35 6.84 -4.86
C ALA A 66 14.20 7.66 -4.25
N ALA A 67 13.15 7.92 -5.03
CA ALA A 67 11.97 8.67 -4.59
C ALA A 67 11.17 7.93 -3.51
N ILE A 68 11.00 6.61 -3.66
CA ILE A 68 10.36 5.76 -2.64
C ILE A 68 11.22 5.69 -1.38
N ASN A 69 12.52 5.44 -1.53
CA ASN A 69 13.45 5.34 -0.40
C ASN A 69 13.51 6.65 0.41
N ASP A 70 13.40 7.81 -0.25
CA ASP A 70 13.36 9.11 0.42
C ASP A 70 12.20 9.25 1.40
N ILE A 71 11.05 8.62 1.16
CA ILE A 71 9.90 8.63 2.09
C ILE A 71 10.27 8.00 3.44
N PHE A 72 11.08 6.93 3.42
CA PHE A 72 11.46 6.20 4.64
C PHE A 72 12.66 6.82 5.35
N VAL A 73 13.45 7.64 4.66
CA VAL A 73 14.64 8.32 5.21
C VAL A 73 14.31 9.73 5.70
N ASN A 74 13.46 10.45 4.98
CA ASN A 74 13.08 11.83 5.24
C ASN A 74 11.57 11.94 5.50
N GLY A 75 10.99 11.01 6.28
CA GLY A 75 9.54 10.91 6.45
C GLY A 75 8.87 12.18 6.97
N GLN A 76 9.59 12.99 7.75
CA GLN A 76 9.16 14.34 8.17
C GLN A 76 8.94 15.32 7.01
N LEU A 77 9.34 14.97 5.77
CA LEU A 77 9.04 15.71 4.54
C LEU A 77 7.70 15.29 3.90
N TYR A 78 7.00 14.33 4.49
CA TYR A 78 5.82 13.70 3.89
C TYR A 78 4.63 13.64 4.84
N ALA A 79 3.43 13.84 4.28
CA ALA A 79 2.18 13.57 4.95
C ALA A 79 1.11 13.09 3.94
N PHE A 80 0.44 11.96 4.19
CA PHE A 80 -0.43 11.31 3.19
C PHE A 80 -1.50 10.40 3.81
N GLU A 81 -2.41 9.91 2.95
CA GLU A 81 -3.53 9.03 3.31
C GLU A 81 -3.10 7.58 3.59
N CYS A 82 -3.93 6.82 4.31
CA CYS A 82 -3.59 5.45 4.71
C CYS A 82 -3.44 4.48 3.52
N ALA A 83 -4.25 4.63 2.46
CA ALA A 83 -4.13 3.81 1.25
C ALA A 83 -2.78 4.04 0.53
N MET A 84 -2.33 5.29 0.46
CA MET A 84 -1.03 5.63 -0.12
C MET A 84 0.13 4.99 0.67
N ALA A 85 0.02 4.99 2.00
CA ALA A 85 1.01 4.36 2.88
C ALA A 85 1.20 2.87 2.55
N MET A 86 0.12 2.14 2.30
CA MET A 86 0.17 0.71 1.97
C MET A 86 0.95 0.48 0.66
N VAL A 87 0.64 1.24 -0.39
CA VAL A 87 1.34 1.15 -1.68
C VAL A 87 2.84 1.47 -1.53
N MET A 88 3.18 2.52 -0.78
CA MET A 88 4.58 2.89 -0.53
C MET A 88 5.35 1.80 0.23
N ILE A 89 4.72 1.15 1.22
CA ILE A 89 5.30 0.00 1.95
C ILE A 89 5.56 -1.16 1.00
N LEU A 90 4.60 -1.50 0.15
CA LEU A 90 4.75 -2.58 -0.81
C LEU A 90 5.88 -2.30 -1.81
N TYR A 91 6.00 -1.07 -2.30
CA TYR A 91 7.13 -0.67 -3.15
C TYR A 91 8.48 -0.75 -2.44
N ARG A 92 8.56 -0.29 -1.19
CA ARG A 92 9.80 -0.40 -0.42
C ARG A 92 10.22 -1.86 -0.24
N ALA A 93 9.27 -2.75 0.06
CA ALA A 93 9.54 -4.17 0.15
C ALA A 93 9.96 -4.77 -1.21
N THR A 94 9.31 -4.38 -2.31
CA THR A 94 9.72 -4.80 -3.66
C THR A 94 11.16 -4.37 -3.96
N ILE A 95 11.54 -3.13 -3.66
CA ILE A 95 12.91 -2.63 -3.83
C ILE A 95 13.91 -3.49 -3.05
N SER A 96 13.63 -3.83 -1.79
CA SER A 96 14.48 -4.73 -1.00
C SER A 96 14.65 -6.12 -1.63
N MET A 97 13.63 -6.61 -2.34
CA MET A 97 13.62 -7.96 -2.90
C MET A 97 14.27 -8.08 -4.26
N ILE A 98 14.08 -7.08 -5.15
CA ILE A 98 14.55 -7.14 -6.53
C ILE A 98 15.70 -6.18 -6.83
N GLY A 99 16.00 -5.25 -5.92
CA GLY A 99 17.02 -4.21 -6.06
C GLY A 99 16.54 -2.98 -6.83
N GLU A 100 17.20 -1.85 -6.57
CA GLU A 100 16.88 -0.53 -7.14
C GLU A 100 16.90 -0.55 -8.68
N SER A 101 17.94 -1.10 -9.30
CA SER A 101 18.08 -1.16 -10.77
C SER A 101 16.95 -1.93 -11.46
N ALA A 102 16.46 -3.00 -10.84
CA ALA A 102 15.33 -3.76 -11.37
C ALA A 102 14.03 -2.99 -11.17
N PHE A 103 13.83 -2.43 -9.97
CA PHE A 103 12.66 -1.60 -9.67
C PHE A 103 12.54 -0.43 -10.64
N ASP A 104 13.60 0.37 -10.80
CA ASP A 104 13.63 1.54 -11.69
C ASP A 104 13.35 1.20 -13.16
N ARG A 105 13.64 -0.04 -13.57
CA ARG A 105 13.34 -0.53 -14.93
C ARG A 105 11.87 -0.86 -15.13
N TYR A 106 11.23 -1.46 -14.12
CA TYR A 106 9.87 -1.98 -14.25
C TYR A 106 8.80 -0.97 -13.80
N PHE A 107 9.06 -0.26 -12.70
CA PHE A 107 8.15 0.63 -12.01
C PHE A 107 8.45 2.09 -12.39
N THR A 108 7.94 2.53 -13.54
CA THR A 108 8.23 3.85 -14.12
C THR A 108 7.03 4.78 -13.97
N ASP A 109 7.27 6.10 -13.96
CA ASP A 109 6.20 7.12 -13.96
C ASP A 109 5.20 6.96 -12.80
N LEU A 110 5.74 6.75 -11.59
CA LEU A 110 4.93 6.49 -10.40
C LEU A 110 3.99 7.65 -10.08
N TYR A 111 2.74 7.31 -9.75
CA TYR A 111 1.76 8.23 -9.21
C TYR A 111 1.14 7.65 -7.95
N LEU A 112 1.44 8.24 -6.79
CA LEU A 112 0.92 7.79 -5.50
C LEU A 112 -0.35 8.58 -5.18
N TRP A 113 -1.50 7.93 -5.27
CA TRP A 113 -2.79 8.53 -4.95
C TRP A 113 -3.81 7.43 -4.67
N ASP A 114 -4.41 7.44 -3.48
CA ASP A 114 -5.30 6.36 -3.03
C ASP A 114 -4.63 4.98 -3.22
N TRP A 115 -5.35 4.01 -3.78
CA TRP A 115 -4.86 2.70 -4.19
C TRP A 115 -4.26 2.65 -5.60
N ASN A 116 -3.88 3.80 -6.19
CA ASN A 116 -3.19 3.77 -7.48
C ASN A 116 -1.80 3.14 -7.33
N TYR A 117 -1.56 2.06 -8.07
CA TYR A 117 -0.28 1.37 -8.10
C TYR A 117 0.09 0.97 -9.55
N ASP A 118 1.39 0.99 -9.86
CA ASP A 118 1.98 0.39 -11.05
C ASP A 118 1.63 -1.10 -11.17
N SER A 119 1.07 -1.48 -12.32
CA SER A 119 0.61 -2.84 -12.64
C SER A 119 1.63 -3.96 -12.39
N ASN A 120 2.94 -3.67 -12.34
CA ASN A 120 3.99 -4.63 -12.02
C ASN A 120 4.00 -5.03 -10.54
N LEU A 121 3.21 -4.41 -9.66
CA LEU A 121 3.04 -4.92 -8.31
C LEU A 121 2.18 -6.19 -8.26
N LYS A 122 1.23 -6.32 -9.21
CA LYS A 122 0.24 -7.41 -9.32
C LYS A 122 -0.34 -7.84 -7.97
N MET A 123 -1.38 -7.14 -7.53
CA MET A 123 -2.04 -7.48 -6.26
C MET A 123 -2.88 -8.76 -6.40
N ILE A 124 -2.73 -9.63 -5.41
CA ILE A 124 -3.59 -10.78 -5.13
C ILE A 124 -4.47 -10.43 -3.93
N THR A 125 -5.72 -10.86 -3.98
CA THR A 125 -6.70 -10.66 -2.91
C THR A 125 -7.24 -12.01 -2.46
N THR A 126 -7.34 -12.21 -1.16
CA THR A 126 -8.15 -13.26 -0.53
C THR A 126 -9.32 -12.62 0.23
N PHE A 127 -10.44 -13.35 0.31
CA PHE A 127 -11.61 -12.99 1.11
C PHE A 127 -11.86 -14.02 2.22
N ASN A 128 -10.84 -14.78 2.56
CA ASN A 128 -10.89 -15.82 3.58
C ASN A 128 -9.97 -15.45 4.75
N ARG A 129 -10.54 -15.16 5.91
CA ARG A 129 -9.80 -14.80 7.11
C ARG A 129 -8.75 -15.83 7.55
N ALA A 130 -8.98 -17.11 7.25
CA ALA A 130 -8.05 -18.18 7.58
C ALA A 130 -6.78 -18.19 6.71
N GLU A 131 -6.81 -17.48 5.57
CA GLU A 131 -5.66 -17.35 4.66
C GLU A 131 -4.81 -16.12 4.96
N LEU A 132 -5.26 -15.22 5.85
CA LEU A 132 -4.49 -14.03 6.23
C LEU A 132 -3.18 -14.39 6.91
N GLN A 133 -2.12 -13.71 6.50
CA GLN A 133 -0.77 -13.94 6.98
C GLN A 133 -0.05 -12.61 7.29
N PRO A 134 0.95 -12.64 8.19
CA PRO A 134 1.85 -11.51 8.36
C PRO A 134 2.44 -11.05 7.01
N GLY A 135 2.46 -9.74 6.81
CA GLY A 135 2.81 -9.10 5.54
C GLY A 135 1.63 -8.79 4.62
N ASP A 136 0.41 -9.26 4.93
CA ASP A 136 -0.79 -8.85 4.19
C ASP A 136 -1.20 -7.42 4.57
N VAL A 137 -1.72 -6.70 3.58
CA VAL A 137 -2.58 -5.53 3.81
C VAL A 137 -3.97 -6.03 4.16
N VAL A 138 -4.50 -5.58 5.29
CA VAL A 138 -5.84 -5.92 5.79
C VAL A 138 -6.66 -4.65 6.00
N TYR A 139 -7.96 -4.81 6.21
CA TYR A 139 -8.87 -3.68 6.41
C TYR A 139 -9.70 -3.84 7.68
N PHE A 140 -9.65 -2.84 8.56
CA PHE A 140 -10.58 -2.71 9.68
C PHE A 140 -11.74 -1.83 9.25
N LYS A 141 -12.95 -2.39 9.16
CA LYS A 141 -14.14 -1.66 8.73
C LYS A 141 -14.88 -1.06 9.92
N ASN A 142 -15.32 0.19 9.78
CA ASN A 142 -16.18 0.88 10.74
C ASN A 142 -17.56 1.19 10.11
N PRO A 143 -18.53 0.27 10.22
CA PRO A 143 -19.79 0.37 9.47
C PRO A 143 -20.65 1.56 9.87
N ASP A 144 -20.58 1.98 11.13
CA ASP A 144 -21.38 3.05 11.73
C ASP A 144 -20.54 4.32 12.01
N HIS A 145 -19.47 4.55 11.24
CA HIS A 145 -18.69 5.78 11.34
C HIS A 145 -19.58 7.02 11.18
N ASP A 146 -19.17 8.12 11.83
CA ASP A 146 -19.81 9.41 11.67
C ASP A 146 -19.74 9.87 10.19
N PRO A 147 -20.87 10.10 9.50
CA PRO A 147 -20.88 10.48 8.08
C PRO A 147 -20.12 11.77 7.77
N ASP A 148 -19.97 12.66 8.76
CA ASP A 148 -19.20 13.90 8.64
C ASP A 148 -17.68 13.66 8.74
N LYS A 149 -17.26 12.44 9.05
CA LYS A 149 -15.85 12.02 9.19
C LYS A 149 -15.54 10.77 8.33
N PRO A 150 -15.63 10.88 6.99
CA PRO A 150 -15.49 9.74 6.09
C PRO A 150 -14.13 9.03 6.17
N GLU A 151 -13.09 9.69 6.66
CA GLU A 151 -11.78 9.10 6.94
C GLU A 151 -11.83 8.01 8.01
N TRP A 152 -12.87 7.99 8.86
CA TRP A 152 -13.07 6.99 9.90
C TRP A 152 -13.98 5.82 9.49
N GLN A 153 -14.34 5.70 8.20
CA GLN A 153 -15.10 4.57 7.68
C GLN A 153 -14.36 3.23 7.82
N GLY A 154 -13.05 3.27 8.01
CA GLY A 154 -12.20 2.14 8.32
C GLY A 154 -10.73 2.51 8.22
N GLU A 155 -9.86 1.52 8.39
CA GLU A 155 -8.42 1.70 8.36
C GLU A 155 -7.75 0.56 7.57
N ASN A 156 -6.94 0.93 6.58
CA ASN A 156 -6.03 0.00 5.92
C ASN A 156 -4.81 -0.23 6.84
N ALA A 157 -4.38 -1.47 7.00
CA ALA A 157 -3.27 -1.79 7.87
C ALA A 157 -2.38 -2.90 7.33
N ILE A 158 -1.10 -2.91 7.71
CA ILE A 158 -0.21 -4.07 7.50
C ILE A 158 -0.30 -5.00 8.70
N MET A 159 -0.62 -6.27 8.48
CA MET A 159 -0.57 -7.31 9.50
C MET A 159 0.90 -7.64 9.81
N LEU A 160 1.36 -7.30 11.02
CA LEU A 160 2.74 -7.55 11.47
C LEU A 160 2.88 -8.91 12.16
N SER A 161 1.81 -9.36 12.81
CA SER A 161 1.63 -10.68 13.44
C SER A 161 0.14 -10.93 13.68
N ASN A 162 -0.21 -12.05 14.33
CA ASN A 162 -1.61 -12.44 14.59
C ASN A 162 -2.46 -11.37 15.31
N ASP A 163 -1.85 -10.53 16.16
CA ASP A 163 -2.53 -9.45 16.89
C ASP A 163 -1.69 -8.17 16.94
N SER A 164 -1.04 -7.84 15.82
CA SER A 164 -0.27 -6.60 15.70
C SER A 164 -0.37 -6.05 14.28
N PHE A 165 -0.78 -4.80 14.17
CA PHE A 165 -1.12 -4.16 12.91
C PHE A 165 -0.53 -2.75 12.86
N TYR A 166 0.00 -2.34 11.72
CA TYR A 166 0.37 -0.96 11.46
C TYR A 166 -0.71 -0.27 10.64
N GLY A 167 -1.42 0.70 11.24
CA GLY A 167 -2.28 1.64 10.53
C GLY A 167 -1.61 3.02 10.41
N HIS A 168 -1.66 3.63 9.24
CA HIS A 168 -1.00 4.92 9.03
C HIS A 168 -1.81 6.05 9.68
N GLY A 169 -1.22 6.71 10.69
CA GLY A 169 -1.90 7.68 11.56
C GLY A 169 -2.31 7.12 12.91
N LEU A 170 -2.61 5.81 13.00
CA LEU A 170 -2.85 5.13 14.27
C LEU A 170 -1.58 4.52 14.89
N GLY A 171 -0.59 4.21 14.06
CA GLY A 171 0.64 3.53 14.44
C GLY A 171 0.46 2.02 14.60
N ILE A 172 1.36 1.38 15.35
CA ILE A 172 1.30 -0.05 15.64
C ILE A 172 0.36 -0.32 16.81
N LYS A 173 -0.65 -1.17 16.59
CA LYS A 173 -1.71 -1.50 17.56
C LYS A 173 -2.13 -2.96 17.46
N SER A 174 -2.74 -3.50 18.52
CA SER A 174 -3.51 -4.75 18.47
C SER A 174 -4.82 -4.58 17.69
N ALA A 175 -5.47 -5.68 17.30
CA ALA A 175 -6.79 -5.60 16.65
C ALA A 175 -7.81 -4.90 17.55
N SER A 176 -7.75 -5.18 18.86
CA SER A 176 -8.65 -4.58 19.84
C SER A 176 -8.50 -3.06 19.94
N GLU A 177 -7.27 -2.55 19.87
CA GLU A 177 -6.97 -1.12 19.92
C GLU A 177 -7.32 -0.42 18.61
N MET A 178 -7.13 -1.07 17.46
CA MET A 178 -7.60 -0.58 16.15
C MET A 178 -9.12 -0.41 16.16
N ILE A 179 -9.85 -1.46 16.55
CA ILE A 179 -11.31 -1.45 16.68
C ILE A 179 -11.78 -0.38 17.68
N THR A 180 -11.09 -0.25 18.83
CA THR A 180 -11.41 0.78 19.82
C THR A 180 -11.22 2.19 19.27
N SER A 181 -10.18 2.42 18.48
CA SER A 181 -9.91 3.72 17.86
C SER A 181 -11.03 4.09 16.88
N LEU A 182 -11.40 3.18 15.99
CA LEU A 182 -12.51 3.36 15.04
C LEU A 182 -13.87 3.54 15.74
N ASN A 183 -14.13 2.76 16.79
CA ASN A 183 -15.40 2.81 17.51
C ASN A 183 -15.67 4.14 18.22
N ARG A 184 -14.66 4.96 18.48
CA ARG A 184 -14.79 6.30 19.07
C ARG A 184 -15.36 7.31 18.08
N GLU A 185 -15.27 7.02 16.79
CA GLU A 185 -15.64 7.92 15.70
C GLU A 185 -16.93 7.44 15.00
N ARG A 186 -17.79 6.76 15.74
CA ARG A 186 -19.11 6.30 15.30
C ARG A 186 -20.19 7.33 15.61
N VAL A 187 -21.33 7.21 14.93
CA VAL A 187 -22.53 7.99 15.27
C VAL A 187 -22.98 7.76 16.73
N PRO A 188 -23.51 8.79 17.42
CA PRO A 188 -23.96 8.66 18.81
C PRO A 188 -24.96 7.52 19.02
N GLY A 189 -24.73 6.71 20.05
CA GLY A 189 -25.61 5.59 20.42
C GLY A 189 -25.43 4.32 19.57
N SER A 190 -24.52 4.29 18.59
CA SER A 190 -24.25 3.08 17.81
C SER A 190 -23.80 1.91 18.69
N ARG A 191 -24.38 0.74 18.43
CA ARG A 191 -24.01 -0.55 19.04
C ARG A 191 -23.27 -1.48 18.07
N THR A 192 -23.08 -1.07 16.82
CA THR A 192 -22.36 -1.84 15.81
C THR A 192 -20.86 -1.55 15.94
N SER A 193 -20.07 -2.56 16.26
CA SER A 193 -18.61 -2.40 16.38
C SER A 193 -17.94 -2.40 15.01
N ALA A 194 -16.85 -1.66 14.89
CA ALA A 194 -15.81 -1.90 13.90
C ALA A 194 -15.23 -3.32 14.04
N TYR A 195 -14.70 -3.86 12.95
CA TYR A 195 -14.19 -5.23 12.89
C TYR A 195 -13.11 -5.38 11.80
N LEU A 196 -12.23 -6.37 11.96
CA LEU A 196 -11.31 -6.80 10.91
C LEU A 196 -12.11 -7.53 9.82
N ALA A 197 -12.06 -7.04 8.59
CA ALA A 197 -12.66 -7.70 7.44
C ALA A 197 -11.96 -9.02 7.11
N ASP A 198 -12.65 -9.90 6.39
CA ASP A 198 -12.08 -11.18 5.93
C ASP A 198 -11.19 -11.01 4.68
N GLU A 199 -10.97 -9.78 4.24
CA GLU A 199 -10.18 -9.41 3.07
C GLU A 199 -8.71 -9.17 3.42
N GLY A 200 -7.81 -9.75 2.61
CA GLY A 200 -6.37 -9.52 2.67
C GLY A 200 -5.80 -9.34 1.28
N LEU A 201 -4.79 -8.48 1.17
CA LEU A 201 -4.11 -8.18 -0.09
C LEU A 201 -2.59 -8.30 0.06
N HIS A 202 -1.94 -8.84 -0.96
CA HIS A 202 -0.49 -8.85 -1.05
C HIS A 202 -0.02 -8.86 -2.52
N PRO A 203 1.24 -8.52 -2.81
CA PRO A 203 1.81 -8.68 -4.14
C PRO A 203 1.86 -10.14 -4.57
N ASP A 204 1.80 -10.40 -5.88
CA ASP A 204 2.07 -11.70 -6.48
C ASP A 204 3.57 -12.01 -6.34
N PHE A 205 3.94 -12.66 -5.24
CA PHE A 205 5.33 -12.96 -4.90
C PHE A 205 6.03 -13.77 -5.99
N ALA A 206 5.32 -14.72 -6.62
CA ALA A 206 5.87 -15.52 -7.71
C ALA A 206 6.21 -14.65 -8.91
N TYR A 207 5.33 -13.69 -9.27
CA TYR A 207 5.61 -12.74 -10.32
C TYR A 207 6.77 -11.80 -9.99
N ILE A 208 6.79 -11.21 -8.78
CA ILE A 208 7.86 -10.29 -8.37
C ILE A 208 9.23 -10.98 -8.44
N ALA A 209 9.34 -12.26 -8.06
CA ALA A 209 10.57 -13.03 -8.20
C ALA A 209 11.09 -13.12 -9.65
N THR A 210 10.20 -13.09 -10.65
CA THR A 210 10.59 -13.09 -12.06
C THR A 210 11.23 -11.78 -12.53
N LEU A 211 10.99 -10.67 -11.82
CA LEU A 211 11.58 -9.38 -12.15
C LEU A 211 13.08 -9.35 -11.83
N THR A 212 13.52 -10.07 -10.80
CA THR A 212 14.93 -10.26 -10.45
C THR A 212 15.70 -10.93 -11.58
N THR A 213 15.18 -12.05 -12.11
CA THR A 213 15.86 -12.86 -13.14
C THR A 213 15.91 -12.19 -14.51
N ARG A 214 14.90 -11.39 -14.86
CA ARG A 214 14.85 -10.66 -16.15
C ARG A 214 15.73 -9.41 -16.19
N SER A 215 16.34 -9.02 -15.07
CA SER A 215 17.22 -7.87 -14.98
C SER A 215 18.50 -7.99 -15.84
N GLY A 216 18.83 -9.21 -16.30
CA GLY A 216 19.95 -9.50 -17.21
C GLY A 216 19.66 -9.43 -18.72
N LEU A 217 18.40 -9.23 -19.15
CA LEU A 217 18.04 -9.20 -20.58
C LEU A 217 17.53 -7.80 -21.00
N PRO A 218 18.01 -7.21 -22.11
CA PRO A 218 17.45 -5.97 -22.65
C PRO A 218 16.10 -6.27 -23.30
N LEU A 219 15.04 -5.54 -22.92
CA LEU A 219 13.74 -5.65 -23.57
C LEU A 219 13.51 -4.50 -24.56
N SER A 220 13.23 -4.90 -25.80
CA SER A 220 12.73 -4.05 -26.88
C SER A 220 11.27 -3.66 -26.62
N GLY A 221 10.99 -2.35 -26.63
CA GLY A 221 9.69 -1.72 -26.90
C GLY A 221 8.51 -2.01 -25.95
N LYS A 222 8.23 -1.11 -25.00
CA LYS A 222 6.92 -1.05 -24.31
C LYS A 222 5.93 -0.23 -25.16
N ARG A 223 4.80 -0.84 -25.56
CA ARG A 223 3.55 -0.13 -25.84
C ARG A 223 2.87 0.16 -24.50
N GLY A 224 2.57 1.44 -24.26
CA GLY A 224 1.77 1.86 -23.11
C GLY A 224 0.38 1.24 -23.16
N ALA A 225 0.06 0.45 -22.14
CA ALA A 225 -1.29 0.02 -21.86
C ALA A 225 -1.60 0.45 -20.42
N SER A 226 -2.20 1.63 -20.28
CA SER A 226 -2.85 2.07 -19.05
C SER A 226 -4.03 1.12 -18.79
N THR A 227 -3.80 0.08 -17.99
CA THR A 227 -4.87 -0.82 -17.55
C THR A 227 -5.18 -0.43 -16.12
N ALA A 228 -6.10 0.52 -15.95
CA ALA A 228 -6.66 0.84 -14.64
C ALA A 228 -7.56 -0.34 -14.22
N ILE A 229 -7.03 -1.25 -13.41
CA ILE A 229 -7.82 -2.24 -12.69
C ILE A 229 -8.16 -1.60 -11.35
N TYR A 230 -9.41 -1.17 -11.20
CA TYR A 230 -9.96 -0.68 -9.95
C TYR A 230 -10.25 -1.89 -9.03
N SER A 231 -9.38 -2.18 -8.06
CA SER A 231 -9.83 -2.95 -6.89
C SER A 231 -10.61 -2.00 -5.99
N ARG A 232 -11.88 -2.31 -5.75
CA ARG A 232 -12.76 -1.51 -4.89
C ARG A 232 -12.53 -1.91 -3.44
N ILE A 233 -11.69 -1.16 -2.75
CA ILE A 233 -11.57 -1.22 -1.29
C ILE A 233 -12.11 0.10 -0.75
N GLY A 234 -13.17 0.01 0.05
CA GLY A 234 -13.65 1.06 0.95
C GLY A 234 -13.56 2.53 0.52
N VAL A 235 -14.31 2.95 -0.51
CA VAL A 235 -14.86 4.32 -0.64
C VAL A 235 -15.99 4.34 -1.67
N LYS A 236 -17.20 4.75 -1.28
CA LYS A 236 -18.17 5.32 -2.23
C LYS A 236 -17.71 6.75 -2.53
N SER A 237 -17.00 6.96 -3.63
CA SER A 237 -16.77 8.31 -4.13
C SER A 237 -18.09 8.86 -4.68
N TYR A 238 -18.75 9.74 -3.93
CA TYR A 238 -19.75 10.62 -4.53
C TYR A 238 -19.00 11.68 -5.35
N ILE A 239 -19.10 11.60 -6.67
CA ILE A 239 -18.85 12.74 -7.54
C ILE A 239 -20.05 13.66 -7.35
N ILE A 240 -19.91 14.72 -6.55
CA ILE A 240 -20.83 15.85 -6.64
C ILE A 240 -20.42 16.60 -7.92
N ARG A 241 -21.30 16.54 -8.92
CA ARG A 241 -21.20 17.37 -10.13
C ARG A 241 -21.54 18.82 -9.81
#